data_AF-A0A2T2R0A6-F1
#
_entry.id   AF-A0A2T2R0A6-F1
#
_cell.length_a   1.000
_cell.length_b   1.000
_cell.length_c   1.000
_cell.angle_alpha   90.00
_cell.angle_beta   90.00
_cell.angle_gamma   90.00
#
_symmetry.space_group_name_H-M   'P 1'
#
loop_
_entity.id
_entity.type
_entity.pdbx_description
1 polymer ?
#
loop_
_entity_poly.entity_id
_entity_poly.type
_entity_poly.pdbx_seq_one_letter_code
_entity_poly.pdbx_strand_id
1 'polypeptide(L)'
;MEESDGGESPEHGIVVFSLDFELHWGVHDFASVDDWKDRLLGARRAVPRLLDLMREYQIEATWATVGMLFAQGRREMRALSPGVRPSYQDSDLSPYPLSVGVDEKDDPFHFAPSLIRRIADTPGQEVATHTFSHYYCLEAGQRKREFEADLKSAIEAGRKLGVRPKSIVFPRNQANEKYLSVLARNDITSYRGVARAWPLRRDEYDRSARGSLG
;
A
#
# COMPACT_ATOMS: atom_id res chain seq x y z
N MET A 1 3.86 45.01 22.33
CA MET A 1 3.78 44.49 20.95
C MET A 1 5.16 43.92 20.68
N GLU A 2 5.35 42.65 21.03
CA GLU A 2 6.62 41.93 20.86
C GLU A 2 6.31 40.45 21.03
N GLU A 3 6.17 39.74 19.91
CA GLU A 3 6.40 38.31 19.84
C GLU A 3 7.24 38.09 18.58
N SER A 4 8.54 37.93 18.80
CA SER A 4 9.49 37.45 17.81
C SER A 4 9.34 35.93 17.71
N ASP A 5 8.55 35.44 16.77
CA ASP A 5 8.58 34.02 16.38
C ASP A 5 9.61 33.83 15.27
N GLY A 6 10.88 33.95 15.67
CA GLY A 6 12.05 33.61 14.86
C GLY A 6 12.49 32.19 15.14
N GLY A 7 11.66 31.20 14.81
CA GLY A 7 12.07 29.80 14.86
C GLY A 7 13.18 29.56 13.84
N GLU A 8 14.38 29.24 14.30
CA GLU A 8 15.50 28.83 13.43
C GLU A 8 15.07 27.67 12.52
N SER A 9 15.33 27.81 11.22
CA SER A 9 15.13 26.72 10.27
C SER A 9 16.15 25.62 10.57
N PRO A 10 15.77 24.33 10.58
CA PRO A 10 16.70 23.25 10.90
C PRO A 10 17.91 23.25 9.95
N GLU A 11 19.12 23.11 10.49
CA GLU A 11 20.39 23.09 9.72
C GLU A 11 20.47 21.95 8.69
N HIS A 12 19.60 20.95 8.80
CA HIS A 12 19.54 19.81 7.89
C HIS A 12 18.09 19.47 7.50
N GLY A 13 17.90 19.15 6.23
CA GLY A 13 16.67 18.58 5.70
C GLY A 13 16.69 17.06 5.74
N ILE A 14 15.52 16.44 5.92
CA ILE A 14 15.34 14.99 5.82
C ILE A 14 14.61 14.69 4.51
N VAL A 15 15.15 13.73 3.74
CA VAL A 15 14.46 13.17 2.58
C VAL A 15 13.99 11.76 2.94
N VAL A 16 12.70 11.49 2.75
CA VAL A 16 12.09 10.19 3.05
C VAL A 16 11.64 9.53 1.75
N PHE A 17 12.12 8.32 1.48
CA PHE A 17 11.65 7.49 0.37
C PHE A 17 10.54 6.57 0.88
N SER A 18 9.34 6.73 0.32
CA SER A 18 8.24 5.78 0.53
C SER A 18 7.66 5.39 -0.81
N LEU A 19 7.52 4.09 -1.04
CA LEU A 19 7.10 3.50 -2.30
C LEU A 19 5.87 2.63 -2.07
N ASP A 20 4.86 2.79 -2.90
CA ASP A 20 3.68 1.96 -2.84
C ASP A 20 3.91 0.74 -3.75
N PHE A 21 3.84 -0.47 -3.16
CA PHE A 21 4.00 -1.73 -3.86
C PHE A 21 2.66 -2.47 -3.94
N GLU A 22 1.98 -2.26 -5.07
CA GLU A 22 0.56 -2.61 -5.21
C GLU A 22 0.30 -3.62 -6.34
N LEU A 23 1.09 -3.56 -7.43
CA LEU A 23 0.83 -4.27 -8.69
C LEU A 23 -0.63 -4.07 -9.15
N HIS A 24 -1.32 -5.13 -9.59
CA HIS A 24 -2.67 -4.97 -10.15
C HIS A 24 -3.69 -4.52 -9.11
N TRP A 25 -3.48 -4.82 -7.82
CA TRP A 25 -4.40 -4.40 -6.76
C TRP A 25 -4.57 -2.87 -6.67
N GLY A 26 -3.54 -2.11 -7.06
CA GLY A 26 -3.58 -0.65 -7.09
C GLY A 26 -4.46 -0.05 -8.18
N VAL A 27 -4.71 -0.81 -9.24
CA VAL A 27 -5.34 -0.33 -10.48
C VAL A 27 -6.56 -1.14 -10.91
N HIS A 28 -6.91 -2.18 -10.15
CA HIS A 28 -7.91 -3.18 -10.51
C HIS A 28 -9.30 -2.62 -10.81
N ASP A 29 -9.65 -1.47 -10.23
CA ASP A 29 -10.97 -0.87 -10.36
C ASP A 29 -11.12 -0.02 -11.63
N PHE A 30 -10.02 0.28 -12.34
CA PHE A 30 -10.05 1.06 -13.58
C PHE A 30 -9.22 0.48 -14.73
N ALA A 31 -8.51 -0.63 -14.50
CA ALA A 31 -7.65 -1.26 -15.49
C ALA A 31 -7.75 -2.78 -15.41
N SER A 32 -7.74 -3.44 -16.58
CA SER A 32 -7.54 -4.88 -16.65
C SER A 32 -6.04 -5.23 -16.63
N VAL A 33 -5.73 -6.48 -16.27
CA VAL A 33 -4.36 -7.02 -16.37
C VAL A 33 -3.83 -6.92 -17.80
N ASP A 34 -4.66 -7.19 -18.80
CA ASP A 34 -4.24 -7.18 -20.21
C ASP A 34 -3.84 -5.78 -20.66
N ASP A 35 -4.61 -4.75 -20.28
CA ASP A 35 -4.33 -3.35 -20.62
C ASP A 35 -3.07 -2.82 -19.93
N TRP A 36 -2.72 -3.36 -18.76
CA TRP A 36 -1.62 -2.87 -17.92
C TRP A 36 -0.42 -3.83 -17.82
N LYS A 37 -0.45 -4.93 -18.57
CA LYS A 37 0.51 -6.03 -18.47
C LYS A 37 1.96 -5.58 -18.49
N ASP A 38 2.34 -4.73 -19.44
CA ASP A 38 3.72 -4.27 -19.59
C ASP A 38 4.17 -3.38 -18.43
N ARG A 39 3.28 -2.54 -17.90
CA ARG A 39 3.55 -1.71 -16.71
C ARG A 39 3.72 -2.57 -15.46
N LEU A 40 2.85 -3.57 -15.27
CA LEU A 40 2.91 -4.49 -14.14
C LEU A 40 4.18 -5.35 -14.17
N LEU A 41 4.53 -5.90 -15.33
CA LEU A 41 5.80 -6.63 -15.50
C LEU A 41 7.00 -5.69 -15.35
N GLY A 42 6.89 -4.44 -15.79
CA GLY A 42 7.86 -3.38 -15.59
C GLY A 42 8.14 -3.13 -14.10
N ALA A 43 7.08 -2.96 -13.30
CA ALA A 43 7.18 -2.79 -11.86
C ALA A 43 7.92 -3.96 -11.20
N ARG A 44 7.57 -5.20 -11.57
CA ARG A 44 8.26 -6.41 -11.06
C ARG A 44 9.75 -6.45 -11.41
N ARG A 45 10.14 -5.93 -12.59
CA ARG A 45 11.56 -5.80 -12.98
C ARG A 45 12.26 -4.64 -12.28
N ALA A 46 11.52 -3.58 -11.94
CA ALA A 46 12.05 -2.37 -11.31
C ALA A 46 12.39 -2.60 -9.83
N VAL A 47 11.52 -3.29 -9.07
CA VAL A 47 11.74 -3.59 -7.63
C VAL A 47 13.15 -4.10 -7.34
N PRO A 48 13.64 -5.20 -7.94
CA PRO A 48 14.98 -5.71 -7.64
C PRO A 48 16.10 -4.73 -7.99
N ARG A 49 15.96 -3.96 -9.08
CA ARG A 49 16.95 -2.96 -9.50
C ARG A 49 17.00 -1.76 -8.54
N LEU A 50 15.84 -1.31 -8.07
CA LEU A 50 15.75 -0.26 -7.06
C LEU A 50 16.38 -0.71 -5.74
N LEU A 51 16.13 -1.94 -5.31
CA LEU A 51 16.77 -2.51 -4.12
C LEU A 51 18.30 -2.58 -4.25
N ASP A 52 18.81 -2.93 -5.43
CA ASP A 52 20.25 -2.97 -5.69
C ASP A 52 20.87 -1.56 -5.61
N LEU A 53 20.21 -0.56 -6.21
CA LEU A 53 20.63 0.85 -6.12
C LEU A 53 20.53 1.41 -4.69
N MET A 54 19.42 1.16 -3.99
CA MET A 54 19.23 1.61 -2.61
C MET A 54 20.28 1.01 -1.69
N ARG A 55 20.68 -0.25 -1.91
CA ARG A 55 21.78 -0.87 -1.18
C ARG A 55 23.12 -0.24 -1.52
N GLU A 56 23.41 -0.02 -2.80
CA GLU A 56 24.66 0.60 -3.27
C GLU A 56 24.87 1.99 -2.66
N TYR A 57 23.82 2.81 -2.66
CA TYR A 57 23.85 4.18 -2.14
C TYR A 57 23.43 4.30 -0.67
N GLN A 58 23.23 3.17 0.02
CA GLN A 58 22.79 3.11 1.42
C GLN A 58 21.54 3.95 1.72
N ILE A 59 20.59 3.96 0.78
CA ILE A 59 19.32 4.67 0.89
C ILE A 59 18.33 3.79 1.65
N GLU A 60 17.81 4.31 2.76
CA GLU A 60 16.70 3.71 3.48
C GLU A 60 15.38 4.07 2.82
N ALA A 61 14.46 3.11 2.72
CA ALA A 61 13.14 3.33 2.15
C ALA A 61 12.07 2.45 2.78
N THR A 62 10.84 2.93 2.74
CA THR A 62 9.65 2.21 3.19
C THR A 62 8.82 1.75 2.00
N TRP A 63 8.52 0.45 1.92
CA TRP A 63 7.72 -0.19 0.88
C TRP A 63 6.33 -0.53 1.43
N ALA A 64 5.36 0.35 1.19
CA ALA A 64 3.97 0.12 1.57
C ALA A 64 3.34 -0.92 0.66
N THR A 65 3.14 -2.13 1.17
CA THR A 65 2.78 -3.28 0.36
C THR A 65 1.34 -3.71 0.60
N VAL A 66 0.59 -3.98 -0.48
CA VAL A 66 -0.77 -4.54 -0.40
C VAL A 66 -0.71 -5.97 0.15
N GLY A 67 -1.48 -6.27 1.21
CA GLY A 67 -1.43 -7.54 1.92
C GLY A 67 -1.79 -8.77 1.09
N MET A 68 -2.65 -8.64 0.07
CA MET A 68 -2.95 -9.73 -0.87
C MET A 68 -1.71 -10.22 -1.63
N LEU A 69 -0.70 -9.36 -1.88
CA LEU A 69 0.54 -9.73 -2.55
C LEU A 69 1.40 -10.73 -1.75
N PHE A 70 1.21 -10.82 -0.43
CA PHE A 70 2.01 -11.69 0.45
C PHE A 70 1.65 -13.17 0.31
N ALA A 71 0.46 -13.49 -0.20
CA ALA A 71 0.00 -14.87 -0.30
C ALA A 71 0.83 -15.67 -1.32
N GLN A 72 1.15 -16.93 -1.01
CA GLN A 72 1.76 -17.85 -2.00
C GLN A 72 0.85 -18.14 -3.19
N GLY A 73 -0.45 -17.84 -3.06
CA GLY A 73 -1.44 -18.09 -4.09
C GLY A 73 -2.87 -18.02 -3.56
N ARG A 74 -3.84 -18.35 -4.41
CA ARG A 74 -5.27 -18.14 -4.15
C ARG A 74 -5.78 -18.79 -2.87
N ARG A 75 -5.31 -19.99 -2.55
CA ARG A 75 -5.74 -20.71 -1.34
C ARG A 75 -5.33 -19.96 -0.08
N GLU A 76 -4.09 -19.48 -0.03
CA GLU A 76 -3.61 -18.74 1.13
C GLU A 76 -4.23 -17.34 1.20
N MET A 77 -4.38 -16.66 0.06
CA MET A 77 -5.06 -15.35 0.00
C MET A 77 -6.47 -15.43 0.61
N ARG A 78 -7.23 -16.48 0.27
CA ARG A 78 -8.55 -16.72 0.86
C ARG A 78 -8.50 -17.02 2.36
N ALA A 79 -7.51 -17.77 2.82
CA ALA A 79 -7.34 -18.09 4.23
C ALA A 79 -6.93 -16.85 5.06
N LEU A 80 -6.20 -15.91 4.45
CA LEU A 80 -5.80 -14.64 5.06
C LEU A 80 -6.89 -13.57 4.98
N SER A 81 -7.84 -13.71 4.04
CA SER A 81 -8.89 -12.72 3.83
C SER A 81 -9.71 -12.48 5.11
N PRO A 82 -10.06 -11.23 5.43
CA PRO A 82 -10.81 -10.92 6.63
C PRO A 82 -12.22 -11.53 6.55
N GLY A 83 -12.74 -11.94 7.71
CA GLY A 83 -14.12 -12.45 7.83
C GLY A 83 -15.18 -11.39 7.58
N VAL A 84 -14.83 -10.10 7.71
CA VAL A 84 -15.68 -8.97 7.37
C VAL A 84 -14.97 -8.15 6.31
N ARG A 85 -15.60 -8.01 5.15
CA ARG A 85 -15.05 -7.34 3.96
C ARG A 85 -15.64 -5.93 3.81
N PRO A 86 -15.01 -5.05 3.02
CA PRO A 86 -15.52 -3.70 2.79
C PRO A 86 -16.94 -3.75 2.20
N SER A 87 -17.84 -2.95 2.77
CA SER A 87 -19.21 -2.79 2.30
C SER A 87 -19.38 -1.50 1.49
N TYR A 88 -18.46 -1.25 0.55
CA TYR A 88 -18.52 -0.09 -0.33
C TYR A 88 -19.88 -0.01 -1.04
N GLN A 89 -20.41 1.22 -1.19
CA GLN A 89 -21.61 1.44 -2.01
C GLN A 89 -21.34 1.10 -3.48
N ASP A 90 -20.17 1.45 -3.99
CA ASP A 90 -19.65 0.97 -5.26
C ASP A 90 -18.93 -0.37 -5.03
N SER A 91 -19.54 -1.45 -5.49
CA SER A 91 -19.00 -2.80 -5.29
C SER A 91 -17.74 -3.08 -6.11
N ASP A 92 -17.50 -2.33 -7.18
CA ASP A 92 -16.37 -2.56 -8.10
C ASP A 92 -15.03 -2.14 -7.47
N LEU A 93 -15.09 -1.31 -6.43
CA LEU A 93 -13.94 -0.94 -5.60
C LEU A 93 -13.44 -2.06 -4.67
N SER A 94 -14.19 -3.15 -4.55
CA SER A 94 -13.83 -4.30 -3.74
C SER A 94 -13.09 -5.33 -4.62
N PRO A 95 -11.82 -5.66 -4.33
CA PRO A 95 -11.08 -6.61 -5.18
C PRO A 95 -11.45 -8.08 -4.93
N TYR A 96 -12.21 -8.37 -3.88
CA TYR A 96 -12.51 -9.75 -3.46
C TYR A 96 -13.26 -10.62 -4.49
N PRO A 97 -14.09 -10.08 -5.41
CA PRO A 97 -14.70 -10.87 -6.49
C PRO A 97 -13.72 -11.23 -7.63
N LEU A 98 -12.55 -10.61 -7.71
CA LEU A 98 -11.60 -10.84 -8.81
C LEU A 98 -11.10 -12.30 -8.83
N SER A 99 -11.00 -12.84 -10.05
CA SER A 99 -10.37 -14.13 -10.28
C SER A 99 -8.86 -13.95 -10.38
N VAL A 100 -8.14 -14.54 -9.43
CA VAL A 100 -6.66 -14.60 -9.42
C VAL A 100 -6.17 -15.98 -9.80
N GLY A 101 -4.93 -16.14 -10.24
CA GLY A 101 -4.31 -17.43 -10.59
C GLY A 101 -4.09 -18.36 -9.40
N VAL A 102 -3.35 -19.45 -9.61
CA VAL A 102 -3.08 -20.46 -8.57
C VAL A 102 -2.04 -19.98 -7.58
N ASP A 103 -0.96 -19.38 -8.08
CA ASP A 103 0.22 -18.91 -7.34
C ASP A 103 0.93 -17.77 -8.08
N GLU A 104 2.06 -17.29 -7.55
CA GLU A 104 2.87 -16.21 -8.14
C GLU A 104 3.44 -16.53 -9.53
N LYS A 105 3.67 -17.80 -9.88
CA LYS A 105 4.18 -18.17 -11.20
C LYS A 105 3.07 -18.09 -12.24
N ASP A 106 1.88 -18.56 -11.89
CA ASP A 106 0.68 -18.49 -12.72
C ASP A 106 0.13 -17.06 -12.83
N ASP A 107 0.18 -16.31 -11.74
CA ASP A 107 -0.35 -14.94 -11.65
C ASP A 107 0.63 -14.00 -10.92
N PRO A 108 1.64 -13.51 -11.65
CA PRO A 108 2.60 -12.55 -11.12
C PRO A 108 1.99 -11.17 -10.89
N PHE A 109 0.72 -10.93 -11.24
CA PHE A 109 0.09 -9.62 -11.13
C PHE A 109 -0.60 -9.42 -9.79
N HIS A 110 -1.05 -10.52 -9.17
CA HIS A 110 -1.77 -10.52 -7.90
C HIS A 110 -0.97 -11.11 -6.74
N PHE A 111 0.12 -11.83 -7.01
CA PHE A 111 0.99 -12.38 -5.97
C PHE A 111 2.45 -11.95 -6.19
N ALA A 112 3.12 -11.59 -5.10
CA ALA A 112 4.53 -11.20 -5.14
C ALA A 112 5.35 -11.61 -3.88
N PRO A 113 5.09 -12.74 -3.20
CA PRO A 113 5.81 -13.07 -1.99
C PRO A 113 7.32 -13.22 -2.21
N SER A 114 7.78 -13.61 -3.40
CA SER A 114 9.21 -13.64 -3.72
C SER A 114 9.85 -12.25 -3.69
N LEU A 115 9.18 -11.23 -4.24
CA LEU A 115 9.66 -9.85 -4.24
C LEU A 115 9.60 -9.24 -2.83
N ILE A 116 8.54 -9.52 -2.07
CA ILE A 116 8.40 -9.03 -0.69
C ILE A 116 9.52 -9.56 0.20
N ARG A 117 9.87 -10.86 0.08
CA ARG A 117 11.03 -11.42 0.79
C ARG A 117 12.31 -10.69 0.41
N ARG A 118 12.54 -10.44 -0.89
CA ARG A 118 13.73 -9.70 -1.35
C ARG A 118 13.78 -8.26 -0.78
N ILE A 119 12.64 -7.59 -0.66
CA ILE A 119 12.55 -6.28 0.00
C ILE A 119 12.96 -6.44 1.47
N ALA A 120 12.32 -7.34 2.21
CA ALA A 120 12.59 -7.56 3.63
C ALA A 120 14.03 -8.00 3.93
N ASP A 121 14.65 -8.75 3.03
CA ASP A 121 16.04 -9.24 3.15
C ASP A 121 17.08 -8.17 2.75
N THR A 122 16.66 -7.03 2.19
CA THR A 122 17.56 -5.94 1.79
C THR A 122 17.77 -4.98 2.97
N PRO A 123 19.01 -4.71 3.39
CA PRO A 123 19.29 -3.77 4.47
C PRO A 123 18.71 -2.37 4.21
N GLY A 124 18.17 -1.74 5.25
CA GLY A 124 17.57 -0.39 5.17
C GLY A 124 16.19 -0.33 4.54
N GLN A 125 15.56 -1.47 4.22
CA GLN A 125 14.25 -1.50 3.57
C GLN A 125 13.16 -1.96 4.54
N GLU A 126 12.26 -1.04 4.90
CA GLU A 126 11.07 -1.35 5.70
C GLU A 126 9.97 -1.91 4.79
N VAL A 127 9.30 -2.98 5.21
CA VAL A 127 8.03 -3.41 4.62
C VAL A 127 6.87 -2.89 5.47
N ALA A 128 6.18 -1.89 4.95
CA ALA A 128 5.00 -1.27 5.54
C ALA A 128 3.71 -1.87 4.99
N THR A 129 2.57 -1.58 5.64
CA THR A 129 1.27 -2.01 5.12
C THR A 129 0.67 -0.95 4.20
N HIS A 130 0.10 -1.40 3.09
CA HIS A 130 -0.81 -0.64 2.26
C HIS A 130 -2.23 -1.22 2.34
N THR A 131 -2.59 -1.68 3.56
CA THR A 131 -3.78 -2.48 3.89
C THR A 131 -3.77 -3.86 3.21
N PHE A 132 -4.75 -4.73 3.50
CA PHE A 132 -4.79 -6.07 2.94
C PHE A 132 -5.32 -6.06 1.51
N SER A 133 -6.48 -5.43 1.31
CA SER A 133 -7.19 -5.41 0.03
C SER A 133 -7.04 -4.11 -0.75
N HIS A 134 -6.05 -3.26 -0.43
CA HIS A 134 -6.00 -1.90 -0.96
C HIS A 134 -7.28 -1.10 -0.57
N TYR A 135 -7.62 -1.16 0.72
CA TYR A 135 -8.83 -0.62 1.34
C TYR A 135 -8.92 0.90 1.25
N TYR A 136 -10.01 1.39 0.66
CA TYR A 136 -10.35 2.80 0.56
C TYR A 136 -11.11 3.32 1.79
N CYS A 137 -10.42 4.13 2.59
CA CYS A 137 -10.91 4.62 3.88
C CYS A 137 -11.89 5.81 3.79
N LEU A 138 -12.09 6.41 2.61
CA LEU A 138 -13.00 7.53 2.39
C LEU A 138 -14.19 7.20 1.48
N GLU A 139 -14.28 5.96 0.99
CA GLU A 139 -15.41 5.53 0.16
C GLU A 139 -16.69 5.32 0.97
N ALA A 140 -17.84 5.47 0.32
CA ALA A 140 -19.13 5.37 1.00
C ALA A 140 -19.50 3.92 1.33
N GLY A 141 -20.28 3.70 2.39
CA GLY A 141 -20.82 2.37 2.78
C GLY A 141 -19.95 1.60 3.78
N GLN A 142 -18.63 1.74 3.66
CA GLN A 142 -17.65 1.07 4.52
C GLN A 142 -17.73 1.46 6.00
N ARG A 143 -17.19 0.60 6.89
CA ARG A 143 -17.21 0.81 8.34
C ARG A 143 -15.84 0.61 8.99
N LYS A 144 -15.59 1.30 10.11
CA LYS A 144 -14.34 1.20 10.89
C LYS A 144 -13.91 -0.24 11.23
N ARG A 145 -14.88 -1.12 11.53
CA ARG A 145 -14.62 -2.53 11.83
C ARG A 145 -14.13 -3.34 10.62
N GLU A 146 -14.53 -2.94 9.42
CA GLU A 146 -14.12 -3.57 8.15
C GLU A 146 -12.68 -3.20 7.85
N PHE A 147 -12.33 -1.92 8.02
CA PHE A 147 -10.95 -1.45 7.97
C PHE A 147 -10.07 -2.16 9.02
N GLU A 148 -10.54 -2.32 10.27
CA GLU A 148 -9.78 -3.03 11.29
C GLU A 148 -9.57 -4.51 10.94
N ALA A 149 -10.58 -5.18 10.39
CA ALA A 149 -10.45 -6.56 9.95
C ALA A 149 -9.43 -6.69 8.80
N ASP A 150 -9.52 -5.79 7.81
CA ASP A 150 -8.59 -5.73 6.68
C ASP A 150 -7.15 -5.46 7.14
N LEU A 151 -6.94 -4.49 8.05
CA LEU A 151 -5.63 -4.19 8.62
C LEU A 151 -5.03 -5.41 9.36
N LYS A 152 -5.83 -6.12 10.15
CA LYS A 152 -5.39 -7.33 10.85
C LYS A 152 -4.97 -8.43 9.88
N SER A 153 -5.70 -8.60 8.77
CA SER A 153 -5.31 -9.52 7.69
C SER A 153 -3.96 -9.13 7.06
N ALA A 154 -3.70 -7.84 6.86
CA ALA A 154 -2.41 -7.36 6.34
C ALA A 154 -1.26 -7.66 7.31
N ILE A 155 -1.47 -7.43 8.61
CA ILE A 155 -0.48 -7.71 9.66
C ILE A 155 -0.19 -9.21 9.74
N GLU A 156 -1.23 -10.05 9.68
CA GLU A 156 -1.07 -11.52 9.68
C GLU A 156 -0.33 -12.02 8.43
N ALA A 157 -0.62 -11.44 7.27
CA ALA A 157 0.07 -11.74 6.03
C ALA A 157 1.57 -11.40 6.12
N GLY A 158 1.91 -10.24 6.67
CA GLY A 158 3.29 -9.85 6.97
C GLY A 158 3.96 -10.81 7.95
N ARG A 159 3.28 -11.14 9.06
CA ARG A 159 3.81 -12.01 10.11
C ARG A 159 4.22 -13.38 9.58
N LYS A 160 3.47 -13.96 8.65
CA LYS A 160 3.80 -15.23 7.99
C LYS A 160 5.09 -15.18 7.16
N LEU A 161 5.45 -14.03 6.63
CA LEU A 161 6.73 -13.80 5.94
C LEU A 161 7.82 -13.24 6.87
N GLY A 162 7.60 -13.24 8.19
CA GLY A 162 8.56 -12.73 9.17
C GLY A 162 8.60 -11.21 9.30
N VAL A 163 7.69 -10.50 8.64
CA VAL A 163 7.58 -9.03 8.65
C VAL A 163 6.56 -8.59 9.70
N ARG A 164 6.83 -7.48 10.39
CA ARG A 164 5.87 -6.83 11.29
C ARG A 164 5.75 -5.35 10.90
N PRO A 165 4.77 -4.99 10.04
CA PRO A 165 4.59 -3.60 9.64
C PRO A 165 4.37 -2.70 10.86
N LYS A 166 5.05 -1.55 10.89
CA LYS A 166 4.89 -0.50 11.92
C LYS A 166 4.34 0.80 11.36
N SER A 167 4.37 0.95 10.04
CA SER A 167 3.86 2.10 9.33
C SER A 167 2.80 1.69 8.30
N ILE A 168 1.93 2.64 7.95
CA ILE A 168 0.91 2.49 6.91
C ILE A 168 0.97 3.65 5.90
N VAL A 169 0.81 3.32 4.63
CA VAL A 169 0.34 4.29 3.65
C VAL A 169 -1.11 3.94 3.35
N PHE A 170 -2.02 4.91 3.41
CA PHE A 170 -3.42 4.66 3.06
C PHE A 170 -3.57 4.59 1.53
N PRO A 171 -4.24 3.56 0.98
CA PRO A 171 -4.61 3.50 -0.44
C PRO A 171 -5.21 4.80 -0.94
N ARG A 172 -4.71 5.28 -2.09
CA ARG A 172 -5.06 6.59 -2.70
C ARG A 172 -4.89 7.78 -1.77
N ASN A 173 -4.00 7.69 -0.78
CA ASN A 173 -3.80 8.68 0.26
C ASN A 173 -5.07 9.03 1.05
N GLN A 174 -6.03 8.10 1.14
CA GLN A 174 -7.31 8.28 1.82
C GLN A 174 -7.19 8.15 3.35
N ALA A 175 -6.31 8.91 3.98
CA ALA A 175 -6.18 8.92 5.43
C ALA A 175 -7.51 9.35 6.08
N ASN A 176 -8.01 8.55 7.04
CA ASN A 176 -9.25 8.83 7.75
C ASN A 176 -8.97 8.97 9.26
N GLU A 177 -9.08 10.19 9.77
CA GLU A 177 -8.80 10.52 11.18
C GLU A 177 -9.59 9.65 12.16
N LYS A 178 -10.83 9.30 11.82
CA LYS A 178 -11.70 8.44 12.66
C LYS A 178 -11.11 7.05 12.85
N TYR A 179 -10.23 6.61 11.94
CA TYR A 179 -9.66 5.26 11.89
C TYR A 179 -8.24 5.21 12.48
N LEU A 180 -7.61 6.34 12.80
CA LEU A 180 -6.26 6.37 13.38
C LEU A 180 -6.15 5.60 14.71
N SER A 181 -7.22 5.61 15.52
CA SER A 181 -7.26 4.78 16.75
C SER A 181 -7.23 3.27 16.48
N VAL A 182 -7.57 2.81 15.27
CA VAL A 182 -7.38 1.40 14.87
C VAL A 182 -5.90 1.10 14.66
N LEU A 183 -5.14 2.03 14.08
CA LEU A 183 -3.70 1.88 13.86
C LEU A 183 -2.97 1.62 15.18
N ALA A 184 -3.19 2.51 16.15
CA ALA A 184 -2.55 2.42 17.47
C ALA A 184 -2.87 1.11 18.21
N ARG A 185 -4.10 0.58 18.09
CA ARG A 185 -4.50 -0.70 18.71
C ARG A 185 -3.85 -1.93 18.06
N ASN A 186 -3.34 -1.77 16.84
CA ASN A 186 -2.75 -2.85 16.06
C ASN A 186 -1.25 -2.60 15.82
N ASP A 187 -0.60 -1.87 16.74
CA ASP A 187 0.84 -1.57 16.75
C ASP A 187 1.38 -0.86 15.49
N ILE A 188 0.51 -0.16 14.76
CA ILE A 188 0.91 0.75 13.69
C ILE A 188 1.10 2.14 14.30
N THR A 189 2.35 2.61 14.27
CA THR A 189 2.82 3.79 15.00
C THR A 189 2.93 5.04 14.13
N SER A 190 3.00 4.87 12.81
CA SER A 190 3.17 5.96 11.86
C SER A 190 2.33 5.74 10.60
N TYR A 191 2.00 6.84 9.92
CA TYR A 191 1.40 6.79 8.60
C TYR A 191 1.91 7.91 7.71
N ARG A 192 1.92 7.70 6.39
CA ARG A 192 2.22 8.76 5.42
C ARG A 192 1.03 9.70 5.30
N GLY A 193 1.17 10.90 5.86
CA GLY A 193 0.18 11.97 5.74
C GLY A 193 0.20 12.63 4.35
N VAL A 194 -0.85 13.40 4.07
CA VAL A 194 -0.90 14.27 2.88
C VAL A 194 -0.59 15.70 3.33
N ALA A 195 0.30 16.37 2.61
CA ALA A 195 0.62 17.77 2.90
C ALA A 195 -0.63 18.64 2.76
N ARG A 196 -0.91 19.48 3.77
CA ARG A 196 -2.03 20.45 3.75
C ARG A 196 -1.99 21.42 2.56
N ALA A 197 -0.83 21.58 1.93
CA ALA A 197 -0.59 22.49 0.82
C ALA A 197 -0.71 21.85 -0.57
N TRP A 198 -1.08 20.57 -0.69
CA TRP A 198 -1.24 19.91 -1.99
C TRP A 198 -2.73 19.81 -2.37
N PRO A 199 -3.22 20.64 -3.31
CA PRO A 199 -4.64 20.76 -3.60
C PRO A 199 -5.12 19.71 -4.60
N LEU A 200 -4.73 18.44 -4.48
CA LEU A 200 -5.40 17.40 -5.26
C LEU A 200 -6.68 17.00 -4.53
N ARG A 201 -7.75 17.75 -4.81
CA ARG A 201 -9.11 17.31 -4.52
C ARG A 201 -9.34 15.99 -5.26
N ARG A 202 -10.16 15.13 -4.66
CA ARG A 202 -10.58 13.77 -5.08
C ARG A 202 -10.61 13.51 -6.60
N ASP A 203 -10.98 14.51 -7.40
CA ASP A 203 -11.18 14.42 -8.85
C ASP A 203 -9.88 14.45 -9.69
N GLU A 204 -8.75 14.94 -9.17
CA GLU A 204 -7.51 15.07 -9.93
C GLU A 204 -6.56 13.87 -9.79
N TYR A 205 -6.62 13.10 -8.70
CA TYR A 205 -5.87 11.85 -8.57
C TYR A 205 -6.48 10.76 -9.48
N ASP A 206 -7.81 10.61 -9.49
CA ASP A 206 -8.49 9.74 -10.45
C ASP A 206 -8.24 10.20 -11.89
N ARG A 207 -8.15 11.52 -12.15
CA ARG A 207 -7.77 12.03 -13.47
C ARG A 207 -6.30 11.89 -13.82
N SER A 208 -5.34 11.92 -12.88
CA SER A 208 -3.92 11.75 -13.20
C SER A 208 -3.56 10.27 -13.39
N ALA A 209 -4.17 9.39 -12.59
CA ALA A 209 -4.09 7.94 -12.75
C ALA A 209 -4.76 7.48 -14.06
N ARG A 210 -5.89 8.09 -14.45
CA ARG A 210 -6.57 7.83 -15.74
C ARG A 210 -6.03 8.65 -16.92
N GLY A 211 -5.33 9.76 -16.66
CA GLY A 211 -4.98 10.79 -17.65
C GLY A 211 -3.58 10.68 -18.24
N SER A 212 -2.78 9.69 -17.81
CA SER A 212 -1.55 9.30 -18.53
C SER A 212 -1.84 8.43 -19.78
N LEU A 213 -3.05 8.54 -20.34
CA LEU A 213 -3.54 7.88 -21.55
C LEU A 213 -3.56 8.81 -22.78
N GLY A 214 -2.75 9.88 -22.77
CA GLY A 214 -2.50 10.73 -23.93
C GLY A 214 -1.14 10.43 -24.55
#